data_AF-A0A1Y5DNV0-F1
#
_entry.id   AF-A0A1Y5DNV0-F1
#
_cell.length_a   1.000
_cell.length_b   1.000
_cell.length_c   1.000
_cell.angle_alpha   90.00
_cell.angle_beta   90.00
_cell.angle_gamma   90.00
#
_symmetry.space_group_name_H-M   'P 1'
#
loop_
_entity.id
_entity.type
_entity.pdbx_description
1 polymer ?
#
loop_
_entity_poly.entity_id
_entity_poly.type
_entity_poly.pdbx_seq_one_letter_code
_entity_poly.pdbx_strand_id
1 'polypeptide(L)'
;LKLSELSHKFSQNLLDSTNAFEMIIDDFEDVREIPQSDLELAKFDHDGKTKYKFTLQMPSYISYITYGSSRERREEIYKAYCTRAPQNAEIINEILKLKFERSNILGFDNYAQYSISTKMAKNEDDVVSFLEELALKGKDGARKELEEVKKLALEMDKLNDCQNYDLAYYSEKLKKEKYEIDAEFYRPYFEQNSVLNGFFDFLYKIFNIKFVQKEVSAWDDKVKVYDILENDQTISRIYIDLESRKDKRGGAWMNNWHTHYINVDGKELLPTAYIVCNFPPSTSTNPSLLRHDDVVTLFHEMGHALHHLLSKVSEPFVSGISGVAWDVVEFPSQFLEYFAYDKEVLKLFAKHHKTGEVLSDTAIDRLIKAKNFQSSLALVRQVEFALFDFKLYQKLYETQDDVQKLIDEVRDQVSVIKPPKYNKFQNGFAHIFSGGYSAGYYSYKWAEVLSADAFYLFLDTNVFNKDLALKYKNLILGKGGSVDMDKLFYELTNRNPSVDSLLKIDGIIS
;
A
#
# COMPACT_ATOMS: atom_id res chain seq x y z
N LEU A 1 16.62 16.19 -16.59
CA LEU A 1 16.64 17.24 -15.55
C LEU A 1 15.25 17.83 -15.32
N LYS A 2 14.65 18.54 -16.29
CA LYS A 2 13.31 19.14 -16.14
C LYS A 2 12.22 18.19 -15.60
N LEU A 3 12.10 16.96 -16.15
CA LEU A 3 11.15 15.96 -15.62
C LEU A 3 11.38 15.66 -14.11
N SER A 4 12.63 15.60 -13.66
CA SER A 4 12.96 15.37 -12.26
C SER A 4 12.60 16.57 -11.37
N GLU A 5 12.84 17.79 -11.84
CA GLU A 5 12.42 19.01 -11.15
C GLU A 5 10.89 19.08 -11.01
N LEU A 6 10.15 18.71 -12.06
CA LEU A 6 8.69 18.67 -12.06
C LEU A 6 8.15 17.61 -11.09
N SER A 7 8.73 16.41 -11.09
CA SER A 7 8.37 15.36 -10.13
C SER A 7 8.64 15.79 -8.68
N HIS A 8 9.73 16.52 -8.42
CA HIS A 8 10.00 17.08 -7.10
C HIS A 8 9.01 18.18 -6.71
N LYS A 9 8.69 19.10 -7.64
CA LYS A 9 7.69 20.14 -7.40
C LYS A 9 6.29 19.57 -7.16
N PHE A 10 5.91 18.52 -7.90
CA PHE A 10 4.64 17.81 -7.71
C PHE A 10 4.51 17.28 -6.28
N SER A 11 5.54 16.58 -5.78
CA SER A 11 5.51 16.00 -4.44
C SER A 11 5.56 17.06 -3.34
N GLN A 12 6.30 18.15 -3.54
CA GLN A 12 6.33 19.27 -2.60
C GLN A 12 4.96 19.94 -2.48
N ASN A 13 4.32 20.28 -3.61
CA ASN A 13 2.98 20.88 -3.61
C ASN A 13 1.95 19.98 -2.89
N LEU A 14 2.07 18.66 -3.05
CA LEU A 14 1.21 17.69 -2.39
C LEU A 14 1.43 17.66 -0.87
N LEU A 15 2.69 17.66 -0.42
CA LEU A 15 3.03 17.71 1.00
C LEU A 15 2.55 19.01 1.64
N ASP A 16 2.78 20.15 0.99
CA ASP A 16 2.35 21.46 1.45
C ASP A 16 0.82 21.54 1.55
N SER A 17 0.10 21.03 0.55
CA SER A 17 -1.37 20.98 0.55
C SER A 17 -1.92 20.08 1.65
N THR A 18 -1.27 18.93 1.91
CA THR A 18 -1.64 18.05 3.04
C THR A 18 -1.44 18.76 4.38
N ASN A 19 -0.35 19.49 4.54
CA ASN A 19 0.01 20.16 5.79
C ASN A 19 -0.76 21.46 6.05
N ALA A 20 -1.34 22.07 5.02
CA ALA A 20 -2.07 23.33 5.14
C ALA A 20 -3.49 23.17 5.72
N PHE A 21 -4.06 21.97 5.69
CA PHE A 21 -5.43 21.72 6.16
C PHE A 21 -5.45 21.28 7.62
N GLU A 22 -6.27 21.95 8.42
CA GLU A 22 -6.65 21.56 9.77
C GLU A 22 -8.17 21.74 9.93
N MET A 23 -8.86 20.71 10.40
CA MET A 23 -10.27 20.75 10.78
C MET A 23 -10.35 20.67 12.30
N ILE A 24 -10.82 21.75 12.92
CA ILE A 24 -10.95 21.88 14.37
C ILE A 24 -12.41 21.67 14.75
N ILE A 25 -12.65 20.71 15.65
CA ILE A 25 -13.97 20.34 16.14
C ILE A 25 -14.06 20.62 17.64
N ASP A 26 -15.08 21.38 18.00
CA ASP A 26 -15.37 21.77 19.38
C ASP A 26 -16.53 20.96 19.99
N ASP A 27 -17.41 20.39 19.17
CA ASP A 27 -18.56 19.59 19.61
C ASP A 27 -18.17 18.11 19.73
N PHE A 28 -18.35 17.53 20.91
CA PHE A 28 -18.08 16.10 21.13
C PHE A 28 -19.00 15.21 20.30
N GLU A 29 -20.22 15.67 19.97
CA GLU A 29 -21.17 14.88 19.17
C GLU A 29 -20.66 14.60 17.76
N ASP A 30 -19.78 15.45 17.22
CA ASP A 30 -19.15 15.27 15.90
C ASP A 30 -18.04 14.22 15.89
N VAL A 31 -17.57 13.77 17.07
CA VAL A 31 -16.44 12.85 17.25
C VAL A 31 -16.75 11.65 18.16
N ARG A 32 -17.98 11.53 18.68
CA ARG A 32 -18.37 10.53 19.69
C ARG A 32 -18.16 9.07 19.27
N GLU A 33 -18.11 8.78 17.97
CA GLU A 33 -17.92 7.43 17.41
C GLU A 33 -16.47 7.12 17.04
N ILE A 34 -15.56 8.08 17.16
CA ILE A 34 -14.14 7.89 16.87
C ILE A 34 -13.52 6.98 17.95
N PRO A 35 -12.77 5.92 17.56
CA PRO A 35 -12.06 5.06 18.50
C PRO A 35 -11.20 5.85 19.48
N GLN A 36 -11.17 5.45 20.76
CA GLN A 36 -10.54 6.24 21.83
C GLN A 36 -9.07 6.54 21.53
N SER A 37 -8.34 5.56 20.98
CA SER A 37 -6.94 5.72 20.60
C SER A 37 -6.70 6.81 19.56
N ASP A 38 -7.58 6.95 18.57
CA ASP A 38 -7.50 8.03 17.58
C ASP A 38 -7.98 9.35 18.16
N LEU A 39 -9.02 9.32 19.00
CA LEU A 39 -9.58 10.50 19.62
C LEU A 39 -8.55 11.19 20.52
N GLU A 40 -7.78 10.42 21.29
CA GLU A 40 -6.67 10.94 22.10
C GLU A 40 -5.55 11.56 21.25
N LEU A 41 -5.29 11.04 20.04
CA LEU A 41 -4.33 11.66 19.11
C LEU A 41 -4.84 12.98 18.52
N ALA A 42 -6.15 13.10 18.31
CA ALA A 42 -6.78 14.32 17.81
C ALA A 42 -6.96 15.39 18.90
N LYS A 43 -7.04 14.99 20.17
CA LYS A 43 -7.38 15.84 21.31
C LYS A 43 -6.29 16.86 21.64
N PHE A 44 -6.69 18.10 21.87
CA PHE A 44 -5.83 19.15 22.42
C PHE A 44 -6.63 20.13 23.29
N ASP A 45 -5.95 20.89 24.16
CA ASP A 45 -6.56 21.96 24.95
C ASP A 45 -6.36 23.32 24.28
N HIS A 46 -7.41 24.13 24.25
CA HIS A 46 -7.36 25.51 23.80
C HIS A 46 -8.27 26.37 24.68
N ASP A 47 -7.69 27.32 25.39
CA ASP A 47 -8.37 28.20 26.35
C ASP A 47 -9.19 27.42 27.40
N GLY A 48 -8.63 26.31 27.91
CA GLY A 48 -9.29 25.46 28.91
C GLY A 48 -10.47 24.65 28.37
N LYS A 49 -10.63 24.57 27.05
CA LYS A 49 -11.61 23.72 26.38
C LYS A 49 -10.90 22.61 25.62
N THR A 50 -11.39 21.39 25.81
CA THR A 50 -10.99 20.25 24.98
C THR A 50 -11.54 20.43 23.57
N LYS A 51 -10.66 20.31 22.57
CA LYS A 51 -10.97 20.35 21.15
C LYS A 51 -10.30 19.18 20.43
N TYR A 52 -10.72 18.92 19.20
CA TYR A 52 -10.18 17.84 18.38
C TYR A 52 -9.69 18.39 17.04
N LYS A 53 -8.49 17.99 16.63
CA LYS A 53 -7.87 18.40 15.38
C LYS A 53 -7.69 17.21 14.44
N PHE A 54 -8.25 17.33 13.25
CA PHE A 54 -8.05 16.39 12.15
C PHE A 54 -7.30 17.06 10.99
N THR A 55 -6.42 16.31 10.33
CA THR A 55 -5.57 16.77 9.24
C THR A 55 -5.69 15.84 8.03
N LEU A 56 -5.02 16.16 6.93
CA LEU A 56 -4.97 15.28 5.75
C LEU A 56 -3.83 14.25 5.80
N GLN A 57 -3.12 14.17 6.94
CA GLN A 57 -2.20 13.05 7.19
C GLN A 57 -3.02 11.76 7.31
N MET A 58 -2.57 10.69 6.67
CA MET A 58 -3.41 9.52 6.41
C MET A 58 -4.05 8.91 7.68
N PRO A 59 -3.33 8.74 8.81
CA PRO A 59 -3.95 8.24 10.05
C PRO A 59 -5.10 9.12 10.54
N SER A 60 -4.94 10.44 10.45
CA SER A 60 -5.94 11.43 10.85
C SER A 60 -7.14 11.46 9.89
N TYR A 61 -6.87 11.45 8.59
CA TYR A 61 -7.89 11.40 7.55
C TYR A 61 -8.75 10.13 7.65
N ILE A 62 -8.11 8.95 7.73
CA ILE A 62 -8.85 7.68 7.81
C ILE A 62 -9.64 7.62 9.13
N SER A 63 -9.10 8.13 10.24
CA SER A 63 -9.85 8.19 11.51
C SER A 63 -11.18 8.93 11.34
N TYR A 64 -11.16 10.14 10.77
CA TYR A 64 -12.38 10.93 10.66
C TYR A 64 -13.33 10.43 9.57
N ILE A 65 -12.83 10.07 8.39
CA ILE A 65 -13.72 9.66 7.28
C ILE A 65 -14.43 8.32 7.58
N THR A 66 -13.82 7.46 8.40
CA THR A 66 -14.37 6.16 8.79
C THR A 66 -15.29 6.24 10.01
N TYR A 67 -15.00 7.11 10.99
CA TYR A 67 -15.72 7.10 12.27
C TYR A 67 -16.38 8.43 12.66
N GLY A 68 -16.12 9.52 11.94
CA GLY A 68 -16.68 10.83 12.24
C GLY A 68 -18.20 10.83 12.11
N SER A 69 -18.90 11.14 13.20
CA SER A 69 -20.36 11.08 13.29
C SER A 69 -21.05 12.13 12.40
N SER A 70 -20.41 13.28 12.16
CA SER A 70 -20.99 14.36 11.35
C SER A 70 -20.75 14.16 9.86
N ARG A 71 -21.85 13.99 9.10
CA ARG A 71 -21.82 13.88 7.63
C ARG A 71 -21.22 15.11 6.96
N GLU A 72 -21.55 16.31 7.46
CA GLU A 72 -21.02 17.57 6.93
C GLU A 72 -19.50 17.64 7.05
N ARG A 73 -18.97 17.26 8.22
CA ARG A 73 -17.52 17.21 8.45
C ARG A 73 -16.83 16.10 7.65
N ARG A 74 -17.51 14.96 7.41
CA ARG A 74 -17.00 13.94 6.49
C ARG A 74 -16.88 14.48 5.06
N GLU A 75 -17.87 15.25 4.58
CA GLU A 75 -17.78 15.92 3.29
C GLU A 75 -16.64 16.95 3.25
N GLU A 76 -16.50 17.77 4.30
CA GLU A 76 -15.44 18.78 4.43
C GLU A 76 -14.05 18.15 4.26
N ILE A 77 -13.72 17.13 5.07
CA ILE A 77 -12.41 16.49 5.03
C ILE A 77 -12.19 15.70 3.74
N TYR A 78 -13.23 15.04 3.20
CA TYR A 78 -13.15 14.33 1.93
C TYR A 78 -12.87 15.30 0.76
N LYS A 79 -13.58 16.42 0.71
CA LYS A 79 -13.40 17.46 -0.30
C LYS A 79 -12.00 18.05 -0.21
N ALA A 80 -11.53 18.37 0.99
CA ALA A 80 -10.16 18.84 1.20
C ALA A 80 -9.13 17.81 0.69
N TYR A 81 -9.29 16.53 1.02
CA TYR A 81 -8.37 15.48 0.60
C TYR A 81 -8.30 15.29 -0.92
N CYS A 82 -9.45 15.28 -1.61
CA CYS A 82 -9.51 15.02 -3.05
C CYS A 82 -9.30 16.26 -3.95
N THR A 83 -9.06 17.44 -3.36
CA THR A 83 -8.77 18.69 -4.07
C THR A 83 -7.37 19.24 -3.79
N ARG A 84 -6.53 18.49 -3.08
CA ARG A 84 -5.14 18.87 -2.77
C ARG A 84 -4.32 19.19 -4.02
N ALA A 85 -3.37 20.10 -3.85
CA ALA A 85 -2.38 20.49 -4.85
C ALA A 85 -2.97 20.86 -6.23
N PRO A 86 -3.92 21.81 -6.33
CA PRO A 86 -4.48 22.22 -7.63
C PRO A 86 -3.41 22.68 -8.64
N GLN A 87 -2.27 23.20 -8.16
CA GLN A 87 -1.12 23.61 -8.97
C GLN A 87 -0.49 22.44 -9.74
N ASN A 88 -0.73 21.20 -9.30
CA ASN A 88 -0.20 20.01 -9.98
C ASN A 88 -0.89 19.74 -11.32
N ALA A 89 -2.05 20.34 -11.62
CA ALA A 89 -2.70 20.19 -12.93
C ALA A 89 -1.81 20.68 -14.08
N GLU A 90 -1.15 21.84 -13.92
CA GLU A 90 -0.22 22.36 -14.94
C GLU A 90 1.06 21.50 -15.03
N ILE A 91 1.57 21.05 -13.88
CA ILE A 91 2.75 20.17 -13.82
C ILE A 91 2.49 18.84 -14.55
N ILE A 92 1.28 18.28 -14.41
CA ILE A 92 0.88 17.07 -15.12
C ILE A 92 0.98 17.28 -16.63
N ASN A 93 0.42 18.36 -17.17
CA ASN A 93 0.48 18.64 -18.61
C ASN A 93 1.93 18.75 -19.12
N GLU A 94 2.81 19.42 -18.36
CA GLU A 94 4.23 19.51 -18.70
C GLU A 94 4.94 18.15 -18.64
N ILE A 95 4.64 17.31 -17.64
CA ILE A 95 5.19 15.94 -17.52
C ILE A 95 4.77 15.10 -18.72
N LEU A 96 3.48 15.12 -19.11
CA LEU A 96 2.96 14.33 -20.22
C LEU A 96 3.62 14.73 -21.55
N LYS A 97 3.73 16.05 -21.81
CA LYS A 97 4.42 16.57 -23.00
C LYS A 97 5.86 16.10 -23.08
N LEU A 98 6.63 16.27 -22.01
CA LEU A 98 8.05 15.92 -21.97
C LEU A 98 8.28 14.40 -22.07
N LYS A 99 7.39 13.58 -21.49
CA LYS A 99 7.46 12.13 -21.62
C LYS A 99 7.13 11.66 -23.03
N PHE A 100 6.12 12.25 -23.66
CA PHE A 100 5.79 11.98 -25.06
C PHE A 100 6.95 12.35 -25.99
N GLU A 101 7.53 13.54 -25.82
CA GLU A 101 8.73 13.98 -26.58
C GLU A 101 9.91 13.03 -26.39
N ARG A 102 10.20 12.63 -25.14
CA ARG A 102 11.25 11.66 -24.83
C ARG A 102 11.05 10.33 -25.55
N SER A 103 9.82 9.80 -25.57
CA SER A 103 9.51 8.56 -26.27
C SER A 103 9.77 8.64 -27.76
N ASN A 104 9.32 9.72 -28.41
CA ASN A 104 9.52 9.93 -29.84
C ASN A 104 11.01 10.01 -30.20
N ILE A 105 11.82 10.69 -29.37
CA ILE A 105 13.28 10.77 -29.55
C ILE A 105 13.93 9.39 -29.49
N LEU A 106 13.42 8.51 -28.63
CA LEU A 106 13.92 7.14 -28.45
C LEU A 106 13.34 6.14 -29.47
N GLY A 107 12.48 6.59 -30.39
CA GLY A 107 11.90 5.76 -31.44
C GLY A 107 10.66 4.96 -31.04
N PHE A 108 9.99 5.34 -29.94
CA PHE A 108 8.71 4.76 -29.52
C PHE A 108 7.55 5.69 -29.90
N ASP A 109 6.36 5.14 -30.17
CA ASP A 109 5.19 5.93 -30.56
C ASP A 109 4.59 6.72 -29.39
N ASN A 110 4.76 6.23 -28.17
CA ASN A 110 4.22 6.82 -26.95
C ASN A 110 5.03 6.42 -25.70
N TYR A 111 4.64 6.94 -24.52
CA TYR A 111 5.34 6.66 -23.27
C TYR A 111 4.99 5.31 -22.66
N ALA A 112 3.80 4.77 -22.92
CA ALA A 112 3.45 3.42 -22.50
C ALA A 112 4.37 2.37 -23.14
N GLN A 113 4.59 2.43 -24.46
CA GLN A 113 5.53 1.56 -25.19
C GLN A 113 6.96 1.65 -24.64
N TYR A 114 7.45 2.88 -24.44
CA TYR A 114 8.76 3.10 -23.83
C TYR A 114 8.84 2.44 -22.44
N SER A 115 7.81 2.63 -21.62
CA SER A 115 7.77 2.16 -20.24
C SER A 115 7.71 0.63 -20.15
N ILE A 116 7.01 -0.06 -21.05
CA ILE A 116 6.90 -1.53 -21.03
C ILE A 116 8.13 -2.24 -21.64
N SER A 117 8.99 -1.55 -22.37
CA SER A 117 10.15 -2.15 -23.07
C SER A 117 11.14 -2.89 -22.16
N THR A 118 11.14 -2.60 -20.86
CA THR A 118 11.96 -3.25 -19.84
C THR A 118 11.13 -3.98 -18.78
N LYS A 119 9.85 -4.25 -19.07
CA LYS A 119 8.90 -4.93 -18.18
C LYS A 119 8.57 -6.33 -18.69
N MET A 120 7.86 -7.12 -17.88
CA MET A 120 7.42 -8.47 -18.23
C MET A 120 6.26 -8.46 -19.24
N ALA A 121 5.35 -7.48 -19.16
CA ALA A 121 4.31 -7.29 -20.16
C ALA A 121 4.91 -7.01 -21.54
N LYS A 122 4.43 -7.71 -22.57
CA LYS A 122 5.08 -7.72 -23.89
C LYS A 122 4.65 -6.54 -24.77
N ASN A 123 3.43 -6.06 -24.61
CA ASN A 123 2.84 -5.00 -25.42
C ASN A 123 1.73 -4.28 -24.64
N GLU A 124 1.22 -3.18 -25.21
CA GLU A 124 0.18 -2.36 -24.59
C GLU A 124 -1.17 -3.09 -24.46
N ASP A 125 -1.54 -3.89 -25.46
CA ASP A 125 -2.82 -4.60 -25.50
C ASP A 125 -2.91 -5.68 -24.40
N ASP A 126 -1.79 -6.34 -24.08
CA ASP A 126 -1.71 -7.32 -22.98
C ASP A 126 -2.08 -6.65 -21.65
N VAL A 127 -1.55 -5.45 -21.39
CA VAL A 127 -1.81 -4.69 -20.15
C VAL A 127 -3.26 -4.25 -20.07
N VAL A 128 -3.80 -3.67 -21.14
CA VAL A 128 -5.20 -3.21 -21.19
C VAL A 128 -6.15 -4.39 -21.04
N SER A 129 -5.93 -5.48 -21.78
CA SER A 129 -6.77 -6.68 -21.73
C SER A 129 -6.77 -7.33 -20.36
N PHE A 130 -5.60 -7.42 -19.72
CA PHE A 130 -5.46 -7.91 -18.34
C PHE A 130 -6.31 -7.11 -17.36
N LEU A 131 -6.22 -5.77 -17.41
CA LEU A 131 -6.97 -4.89 -16.52
C LEU A 131 -8.48 -4.95 -16.80
N GLU A 132 -8.88 -5.00 -18.08
CA GLU A 132 -10.28 -5.12 -18.48
C GLU A 132 -10.89 -6.47 -18.07
N GLU A 133 -10.12 -7.57 -18.10
CA GLU A 133 -10.54 -8.87 -17.58
C GLU A 133 -10.82 -8.80 -16.06
N LEU A 134 -9.91 -8.20 -15.29
CA LEU A 134 -10.10 -8.01 -13.84
C LEU A 134 -11.33 -7.14 -13.54
N ALA A 135 -11.52 -6.04 -14.27
CA ALA A 135 -12.71 -5.21 -14.14
C ALA A 135 -13.98 -6.01 -14.42
N LEU A 136 -14.00 -6.79 -15.51
CA LEU A 136 -15.16 -7.60 -15.89
C LEU A 136 -15.53 -8.60 -14.78
N LYS A 137 -14.55 -9.30 -14.21
CA LYS A 137 -14.76 -10.29 -13.15
C LYS A 137 -15.15 -9.64 -11.81
N GLY A 138 -14.65 -8.43 -11.50
CA GLY A 138 -14.91 -7.74 -10.23
C GLY A 138 -16.18 -6.86 -10.19
N LYS A 139 -16.65 -6.34 -11.33
CA LYS A 139 -17.67 -5.26 -11.36
C LYS A 139 -19.02 -5.66 -10.76
N ASP A 140 -19.47 -6.88 -10.99
CA ASP A 140 -20.74 -7.36 -10.45
C ASP A 140 -20.68 -7.57 -8.92
N GLY A 141 -19.56 -8.06 -8.40
CA GLY A 141 -19.29 -8.14 -6.97
C GLY A 141 -19.27 -6.75 -6.34
N ALA A 142 -18.54 -5.81 -6.96
CA ALA A 142 -18.43 -4.43 -6.48
C ALA A 142 -19.79 -3.72 -6.42
N ARG A 143 -20.66 -3.98 -7.41
CA ARG A 143 -22.04 -3.44 -7.41
C ARG A 143 -22.83 -3.96 -6.21
N LYS A 144 -22.79 -5.27 -5.94
CA LYS A 144 -23.49 -5.88 -4.79
C LYS A 144 -22.99 -5.31 -3.47
N GLU A 145 -21.67 -5.24 -3.30
CA GLU A 145 -21.04 -4.67 -2.11
C GLU A 145 -21.41 -3.21 -1.89
N LEU A 146 -21.47 -2.39 -2.96
CA LEU A 146 -21.91 -1.00 -2.86
C LEU A 146 -23.39 -0.88 -2.46
N GLU A 147 -24.25 -1.73 -3.00
CA GLU A 147 -25.67 -1.73 -2.65
C GLU A 147 -25.91 -2.19 -1.19
N GLU A 148 -25.09 -3.10 -0.63
CA GLU A 148 -25.12 -3.42 0.80
C GLU A 148 -24.85 -2.16 1.67
N VAL A 149 -23.86 -1.34 1.30
CA VAL A 149 -23.53 -0.09 2.01
C VAL A 149 -24.66 0.93 1.92
N LYS A 150 -25.20 1.14 0.71
CA LYS A 150 -26.31 2.08 0.49
C LYS A 150 -27.56 1.64 1.24
N LYS A 151 -27.86 0.34 1.26
CA LYS A 151 -28.97 -0.22 2.02
C LYS A 151 -28.81 0.06 3.51
N LEU A 152 -27.63 -0.17 4.08
CA LEU A 152 -27.37 0.14 5.48
C LEU A 152 -27.54 1.63 5.78
N ALA A 153 -27.02 2.51 4.92
CA ALA A 153 -27.19 3.96 5.06
C ALA A 153 -28.66 4.40 5.04
N LEU A 154 -29.48 3.78 4.18
CA LEU A 154 -30.92 4.01 4.14
C LEU A 154 -31.63 3.48 5.40
N GLU A 155 -31.26 2.30 5.89
CA GLU A 155 -31.89 1.69 7.04
C GLU A 155 -31.61 2.46 8.33
N MET A 156 -30.35 2.81 8.57
CA MET A 156 -29.89 3.50 9.77
C MET A 156 -30.33 4.97 9.81
N ASP A 157 -30.00 5.73 8.77
CA ASP A 157 -30.08 7.21 8.79
C ASP A 157 -31.05 7.78 7.75
N LYS A 158 -31.83 6.92 7.08
CA LYS A 158 -32.76 7.30 5.99
C LYS A 158 -32.07 8.04 4.84
N LEU A 159 -30.79 7.74 4.65
CA LEU A 159 -29.94 8.38 3.66
C LEU A 159 -30.12 7.75 2.27
N ASN A 160 -30.93 8.38 1.43
CA ASN A 160 -31.17 7.92 0.05
C ASN A 160 -30.03 8.29 -0.92
N ASP A 161 -29.25 9.31 -0.60
CA ASP A 161 -28.21 9.91 -1.43
C ASP A 161 -26.80 9.61 -0.90
N CYS A 162 -26.52 8.35 -0.53
CA CYS A 162 -25.20 7.95 -0.03
C CYS A 162 -24.06 8.35 -1.00
N GLN A 163 -23.21 9.29 -0.56
CA GLN A 163 -22.12 9.85 -1.36
C GLN A 163 -20.78 9.17 -1.05
N ASN A 164 -19.73 9.49 -1.81
CA ASN A 164 -18.38 8.96 -1.60
C ASN A 164 -17.83 9.19 -0.18
N TYR A 165 -18.16 10.32 0.45
CA TYR A 165 -17.75 10.65 1.82
C TYR A 165 -18.57 9.94 2.90
N ASP A 166 -19.60 9.21 2.50
CA ASP A 166 -20.40 8.36 3.40
C ASP A 166 -19.91 6.89 3.38
N LEU A 167 -19.24 6.47 2.29
CA LEU A 167 -18.92 5.06 2.06
C LEU A 167 -18.06 4.44 3.16
N ALA A 168 -16.95 5.08 3.55
CA ALA A 168 -16.06 4.53 4.58
C ALA A 168 -16.78 4.36 5.93
N TYR A 169 -17.64 5.31 6.29
CA TYR A 169 -18.42 5.30 7.52
C TYR A 169 -19.43 4.16 7.57
N TYR A 170 -20.24 4.00 6.53
CA TYR A 170 -21.22 2.91 6.49
C TYR A 170 -20.58 1.55 6.21
N SER A 171 -19.48 1.49 5.45
CA SER A 171 -18.72 0.25 5.26
C SER A 171 -18.17 -0.29 6.58
N GLU A 172 -17.65 0.57 7.46
CA GLU A 172 -17.16 0.14 8.77
C GLU A 172 -18.30 -0.36 9.67
N LYS A 173 -19.46 0.30 9.65
CA LYS A 173 -20.65 -0.18 10.36
C LYS A 173 -21.13 -1.54 9.83
N LEU A 174 -21.16 -1.69 8.50
CA LEU A 174 -21.52 -2.94 7.84
C LEU A 174 -20.54 -4.06 8.20
N LYS A 175 -19.23 -3.76 8.22
CA LYS A 175 -18.19 -4.70 8.63
C LYS A 175 -18.38 -5.14 10.08
N LYS A 176 -18.69 -4.21 10.98
CA LYS A 176 -18.99 -4.49 12.39
C LYS A 176 -20.23 -5.38 12.54
N GLU A 177 -21.31 -5.09 11.83
CA GLU A 177 -22.56 -5.88 11.85
C GLU A 177 -22.35 -7.31 11.31
N LYS A 178 -21.64 -7.44 10.19
CA LYS A 178 -21.50 -8.72 9.46
C LYS A 178 -20.44 -9.66 10.06
N TYR A 179 -19.39 -9.11 10.68
CA TYR A 179 -18.23 -9.90 11.13
C TYR A 179 -17.89 -9.73 12.61
N GLU A 180 -18.62 -8.89 13.35
CA GLU A 180 -18.32 -8.56 14.75
C GLU A 180 -16.87 -8.06 14.93
N ILE A 181 -16.37 -7.29 13.95
CA ILE A 181 -15.07 -6.62 13.99
C ILE A 181 -15.25 -5.21 14.52
N ASP A 182 -14.61 -4.91 15.65
CA ASP A 182 -14.61 -3.60 16.27
C ASP A 182 -13.18 -3.06 16.38
N ALA A 183 -12.86 -1.99 15.67
CA ALA A 183 -11.54 -1.39 15.70
C ALA A 183 -11.08 -1.01 17.11
N GLU A 184 -12.00 -0.62 18.01
CA GLU A 184 -11.69 -0.30 19.40
C GLU A 184 -11.16 -1.54 20.15
N PHE A 185 -11.71 -2.72 19.85
CA PHE A 185 -11.29 -3.99 20.43
C PHE A 185 -9.95 -4.48 19.90
N TYR A 186 -9.72 -4.38 18.58
CA TYR A 186 -8.51 -4.95 17.95
C TYR A 186 -7.26 -4.08 18.12
N ARG A 187 -7.38 -2.75 18.14
CA ARG A 187 -6.22 -1.84 18.18
C ARG A 187 -5.22 -2.10 19.30
N PRO A 188 -5.65 -2.33 20.57
CA PRO A 188 -4.72 -2.61 21.65
C PRO A 188 -3.83 -3.85 21.44
N TYR A 189 -4.18 -4.75 20.52
CA TYR A 189 -3.42 -5.96 20.19
C TYR A 189 -2.35 -5.77 19.12
N PHE A 190 -2.38 -4.65 18.38
CA PHE A 190 -1.43 -4.37 17.30
C PHE A 190 -0.48 -3.23 17.69
N GLU A 191 0.19 -3.36 18.82
CA GLU A 191 1.24 -2.42 19.21
C GLU A 191 2.48 -2.58 18.31
N GLN A 192 3.02 -1.46 17.83
CA GLN A 192 4.06 -1.43 16.78
C GLN A 192 5.28 -2.32 17.09
N ASN A 193 5.78 -2.35 18.32
CA ASN A 193 6.93 -3.17 18.68
C ASN A 193 6.59 -4.65 18.77
N SER A 194 5.41 -4.99 19.29
CA SER A 194 4.88 -6.36 19.28
C SER A 194 4.75 -6.89 17.85
N VAL A 195 4.21 -6.06 16.94
CA VAL A 195 4.11 -6.34 15.49
C VAL A 195 5.48 -6.59 14.88
N LEU A 196 6.44 -5.68 15.06
CA LEU A 196 7.80 -5.86 14.54
C LEU A 196 8.48 -7.12 15.07
N ASN A 197 8.43 -7.35 16.38
CA ASN A 197 9.10 -8.50 17.00
C ASN A 197 8.49 -9.82 16.56
N GLY A 198 7.16 -9.95 16.56
CA GLY A 198 6.50 -11.18 16.11
C GLY A 198 6.69 -11.43 14.61
N PHE A 199 6.83 -10.37 13.82
CA PHE A 199 7.19 -10.49 12.41
C PHE A 199 8.66 -10.93 12.21
N PHE A 200 9.60 -10.44 13.01
CA PHE A 200 10.98 -10.95 13.01
C PHE A 200 11.04 -12.43 13.43
N ASP A 201 10.25 -12.84 14.42
CA ASP A 201 10.12 -14.24 14.82
C ASP A 201 9.57 -15.11 13.68
N PHE A 202 8.59 -14.59 12.93
CA PHE A 202 8.08 -15.25 11.73
C PHE A 202 9.19 -15.43 10.68
N LEU A 203 9.92 -14.37 10.33
CA LEU A 203 11.02 -14.42 9.36
C LEU A 203 12.16 -15.33 9.82
N TYR A 204 12.44 -15.42 11.12
CA TYR A 204 13.39 -16.40 11.66
C TYR A 204 12.92 -17.83 11.40
N LYS A 205 11.64 -18.14 11.65
CA LYS A 205 11.08 -19.47 11.42
C LYS A 205 11.15 -19.89 9.94
N ILE A 206 10.78 -18.99 9.03
CA ILE A 206 10.66 -19.34 7.60
C ILE A 206 11.97 -19.15 6.80
N PHE A 207 12.80 -18.17 7.14
CA PHE A 207 14.01 -17.82 6.38
C PHE A 207 15.33 -17.98 7.15
N ASN A 208 15.27 -18.35 8.43
CA ASN A 208 16.45 -18.50 9.30
C ASN A 208 17.30 -17.23 9.41
N ILE A 209 16.65 -16.06 9.40
CA ILE A 209 17.31 -14.75 9.56
C ILE A 209 16.94 -14.13 10.90
N LYS A 210 17.90 -13.46 11.56
CA LYS A 210 17.71 -12.79 12.85
C LYS A 210 17.90 -11.29 12.68
N PHE A 211 17.05 -10.49 13.32
CA PHE A 211 17.19 -9.04 13.36
C PHE A 211 17.83 -8.64 14.69
N VAL A 212 18.97 -7.96 14.65
CA VAL A 212 19.70 -7.50 15.84
C VAL A 212 19.75 -5.98 15.83
N GLN A 213 19.09 -5.35 16.80
CA GLN A 213 19.05 -3.90 16.91
C GLN A 213 20.46 -3.33 17.10
N LYS A 214 20.73 -2.20 16.45
CA LYS A 214 21.99 -1.46 16.53
C LYS A 214 21.73 0.00 16.86
N GLU A 215 22.53 0.52 17.79
CA GLU A 215 22.58 1.94 18.11
C GLU A 215 23.50 2.63 17.10
N VAL A 216 22.90 3.17 16.03
CA VAL A 216 23.60 3.96 15.01
C VAL A 216 22.80 5.23 14.73
N SER A 217 23.49 6.29 14.31
CA SER A 217 22.84 7.55 13.98
C SER A 217 21.80 7.36 12.88
N ALA A 218 20.59 7.87 13.12
CA ALA A 218 19.51 7.96 12.15
C ALA A 218 19.03 9.41 12.01
N TRP A 219 18.12 9.67 11.07
CA TRP A 219 17.60 11.01 10.80
C TRP A 219 16.49 11.46 11.76
N ASP A 220 15.96 10.54 12.58
CA ASP A 220 14.91 10.80 13.57
C ASP A 220 15.03 9.76 14.70
N ASP A 221 14.73 10.17 15.94
CA ASP A 221 14.85 9.33 17.15
C ASP A 221 13.90 8.13 17.17
N LYS A 222 12.85 8.15 16.33
CA LYS A 222 11.90 7.04 16.18
C LYS A 222 12.38 5.98 15.18
N VAL A 223 13.46 6.24 14.44
CA VAL A 223 14.00 5.29 13.46
C VAL A 223 14.77 4.20 14.18
N LYS A 224 14.39 2.95 13.94
CA LYS A 224 15.06 1.77 14.50
C LYS A 224 15.96 1.12 13.47
N VAL A 225 17.16 0.74 13.86
CA VAL A 225 18.15 0.17 12.95
C VAL A 225 18.50 -1.24 13.38
N TYR A 226 18.52 -2.17 12.41
CA TYR A 226 18.78 -3.58 12.64
C TYR A 226 19.82 -4.10 11.65
N ASP A 227 20.78 -4.86 12.16
CA ASP A 227 21.58 -5.78 11.34
C ASP A 227 20.81 -7.08 11.18
N ILE A 228 20.77 -7.60 9.95
CA ILE A 228 20.19 -8.90 9.64
C ILE A 228 21.31 -9.93 9.63
N LEU A 229 21.13 -10.99 10.42
CA LEU A 229 22.09 -12.08 10.56
C LEU A 229 21.55 -13.38 9.95
N GLU A 230 22.41 -14.11 9.26
CA GLU A 230 22.20 -15.48 8.79
C GLU A 230 23.39 -16.31 9.27
N ASN A 231 23.13 -17.44 9.96
CA ASN A 231 24.17 -18.26 10.58
C ASN A 231 25.14 -17.45 11.47
N ASP A 232 24.57 -16.50 12.23
CA ASP A 232 25.27 -15.57 13.12
C ASP A 232 26.29 -14.63 12.41
N GLN A 233 26.25 -14.54 11.08
CA GLN A 233 27.00 -13.57 10.28
C GLN A 233 26.08 -12.45 9.80
N THR A 234 26.55 -11.20 9.89
CA THR A 234 25.80 -10.06 9.35
C THR A 234 25.79 -10.14 7.83
N ILE A 235 24.59 -10.11 7.24
CA ILE A 235 24.41 -10.16 5.79
C ILE A 235 23.86 -8.86 5.21
N SER A 236 23.22 -8.00 6.03
CA SER A 236 22.64 -6.73 5.56
C SER A 236 22.18 -5.85 6.72
N ARG A 237 21.76 -4.61 6.41
CA ARG A 237 21.24 -3.64 7.38
C ARG A 237 19.93 -2.99 6.92
N ILE A 238 19.01 -2.77 7.85
CA ILE A 238 17.74 -2.08 7.60
C ILE A 238 17.48 -0.95 8.61
N TYR A 239 16.96 0.18 8.12
CA TYR A 239 16.39 1.27 8.92
C TYR A 239 14.86 1.22 8.81
N ILE A 240 14.16 1.36 9.93
CA ILE A 240 12.71 1.20 10.02
C ILE A 240 12.10 2.49 10.59
N ASP A 241 11.37 3.23 9.76
CA ASP A 241 10.79 4.55 10.08
C ASP A 241 9.25 4.53 9.90
N LEU A 242 8.51 4.18 10.95
CA LEU A 242 7.10 3.79 10.83
C LEU A 242 6.08 4.87 11.12
N GLU A 243 6.42 5.86 11.96
CA GLU A 243 5.44 6.82 12.48
C GLU A 243 5.25 8.02 11.52
N SER A 244 4.01 8.51 11.42
CA SER A 244 3.69 9.71 10.64
C SER A 244 4.18 10.99 11.32
N ARG A 245 4.64 11.97 10.52
CA ARG A 245 5.06 13.31 10.98
C ARG A 245 4.94 14.34 9.86
N LYS A 246 4.84 15.62 10.23
CA LYS A 246 4.47 16.72 9.32
C LYS A 246 5.43 16.92 8.15
N ASP A 247 6.71 16.75 8.39
CA ASP A 247 7.81 16.94 7.44
C ASP A 247 8.16 15.68 6.63
N LYS A 248 7.41 14.59 6.83
CA LYS A 248 7.60 13.31 6.14
C LYS A 248 6.59 13.15 5.00
N ARG A 249 7.07 12.63 3.87
CA ARG A 249 6.21 12.24 2.74
C ARG A 249 5.20 11.18 3.19
N GLY A 250 3.94 11.30 2.77
CA GLY A 250 2.89 10.32 3.04
C GLY A 250 3.05 9.00 2.27
N GLY A 251 2.24 8.00 2.64
CA GLY A 251 2.26 6.65 2.06
C GLY A 251 3.17 5.68 2.81
N ALA A 252 3.51 4.57 2.19
CA ALA A 252 4.56 3.66 2.64
C ALA A 252 5.47 3.34 1.45
N TRP A 253 6.75 3.09 1.72
CA TRP A 253 7.71 2.69 0.70
C TRP A 253 8.98 2.09 1.31
N MET A 254 9.64 1.27 0.51
CA MET A 254 11.01 0.83 0.69
C MET A 254 11.92 1.66 -0.22
N ASN A 255 13.15 1.91 0.22
CA ASN A 255 14.22 2.34 -0.66
C ASN A 255 15.58 1.79 -0.18
N ASN A 256 16.58 1.82 -1.05
CA ASN A 256 17.92 1.34 -0.75
C ASN A 256 18.96 2.46 -0.65
N TRP A 257 20.00 2.25 0.17
CA TRP A 257 21.19 3.11 0.18
C TRP A 257 22.21 2.63 -0.85
N HIS A 258 22.52 1.35 -0.79
CA HIS A 258 23.32 0.64 -1.77
C HIS A 258 22.93 -0.83 -1.77
N THR A 259 23.20 -1.46 -2.91
CA THR A 259 22.97 -2.88 -3.11
C THR A 259 24.14 -3.73 -2.62
N HIS A 260 23.97 -5.04 -2.66
CA HIS A 260 25.03 -6.00 -2.45
C HIS A 260 25.96 -5.99 -3.67
N TYR A 261 27.26 -5.81 -3.47
CA TYR A 261 28.22 -5.95 -4.55
C TYR A 261 29.63 -6.30 -4.06
N ILE A 262 30.44 -6.85 -4.96
CA ILE A 262 31.88 -7.01 -4.77
C ILE A 262 32.57 -5.93 -5.58
N ASN A 263 33.37 -5.08 -4.93
CA ASN A 263 34.06 -3.99 -5.60
C ASN A 263 35.27 -4.51 -6.42
N VAL A 264 35.94 -3.58 -7.13
CA VAL A 264 37.12 -3.90 -7.97
C VAL A 264 38.31 -4.48 -7.18
N ASP A 265 38.36 -4.25 -5.87
CA ASP A 265 39.41 -4.76 -4.97
C ASP A 265 39.03 -6.12 -4.35
N GLY A 266 37.89 -6.70 -4.72
CA GLY A 266 37.39 -7.95 -4.15
C GLY A 266 36.73 -7.80 -2.77
N LYS A 267 36.48 -6.57 -2.31
CA LYS A 267 35.78 -6.31 -1.05
C LYS A 267 34.28 -6.42 -1.26
N GLU A 268 33.63 -7.25 -0.46
CA GLU A 268 32.18 -7.37 -0.37
C GLU A 268 31.58 -6.17 0.40
N LEU A 269 30.53 -5.58 -0.14
CA LEU A 269 29.69 -4.58 0.53
C LEU A 269 28.29 -5.14 0.69
N LEU A 270 27.85 -5.23 1.94
CA LEU A 270 26.53 -5.75 2.31
C LEU A 270 25.43 -4.73 2.01
N PRO A 271 24.25 -5.14 1.51
CA PRO A 271 23.19 -4.22 1.15
C PRO A 271 22.61 -3.50 2.36
N THR A 272 22.18 -2.27 2.15
CA THR A 272 21.47 -1.47 3.15
C THR A 272 20.17 -0.91 2.56
N ALA A 273 19.08 -1.02 3.31
CA ALA A 273 17.77 -0.50 2.93
C ALA A 273 17.10 0.26 4.08
N TYR A 274 16.03 0.95 3.75
CA TYR A 274 15.14 1.54 4.72
C TYR A 274 13.69 1.36 4.29
N ILE A 275 12.83 1.09 5.25
CA ILE A 275 11.37 1.09 5.05
C ILE A 275 10.78 2.28 5.79
N VAL A 276 9.78 2.87 5.16
CA VAL A 276 9.12 4.06 5.65
C VAL A 276 7.61 3.85 5.58
N CYS A 277 6.93 4.01 6.71
CA CYS A 277 5.47 4.00 6.80
C CYS A 277 4.97 5.31 7.43
N ASN A 278 3.66 5.50 7.49
CA ASN A 278 3.03 6.67 8.10
C ASN A 278 1.92 6.25 9.06
N PHE A 279 2.26 5.40 10.03
CA PHE A 279 1.34 4.86 11.03
C PHE A 279 1.01 5.90 12.12
N PRO A 280 -0.03 5.67 12.94
CA PRO A 280 -0.34 6.52 14.08
C PRO A 280 0.90 6.72 14.98
N PRO A 281 1.29 7.97 15.29
CA PRO A 281 2.51 8.21 16.07
C PRO A 281 2.32 7.82 17.53
N SER A 282 3.41 7.42 18.18
CA SER A 282 3.43 7.23 19.63
C SER A 282 3.45 8.57 20.35
N THR A 283 2.90 8.61 21.56
CA THR A 283 2.93 9.79 22.44
C THR A 283 3.78 9.51 23.68
N SER A 284 3.92 10.49 24.58
CA SER A 284 4.60 10.28 25.86
C SER A 284 3.87 9.28 26.77
N THR A 285 2.58 9.05 26.57
CA THR A 285 1.75 8.20 27.44
C THR A 285 1.21 6.95 26.75
N ASN A 286 1.13 6.93 25.42
CA ASN A 286 0.56 5.82 24.65
C ASN A 286 1.51 5.35 23.54
N PRO A 287 1.68 4.02 23.34
CA PRO A 287 2.46 3.49 22.23
C PRO A 287 1.75 3.70 20.89
N SER A 288 2.47 3.46 19.79
CA SER A 288 1.88 3.40 18.44
C SER A 288 1.01 2.14 18.33
N LEU A 289 -0.30 2.35 18.20
CA LEU A 289 -1.30 1.29 18.05
C LEU A 289 -1.78 1.26 16.60
N LEU A 290 -1.49 0.16 15.92
CA LEU A 290 -1.72 -0.03 14.50
C LEU A 290 -3.14 -0.51 14.22
N ARG A 291 -3.63 -0.18 13.02
CA ARG A 291 -4.74 -0.89 12.39
C ARG A 291 -4.20 -2.19 11.80
N HIS A 292 -5.06 -3.18 11.53
CA HIS A 292 -4.59 -4.39 10.85
C HIS A 292 -4.04 -4.09 9.45
N ASP A 293 -4.65 -3.14 8.72
CA ASP A 293 -4.12 -2.68 7.42
C ASP A 293 -2.72 -2.04 7.52
N ASP A 294 -2.37 -1.41 8.65
CA ASP A 294 -1.01 -0.92 8.89
C ASP A 294 -0.03 -2.10 9.06
N VAL A 295 -0.47 -3.20 9.69
CA VAL A 295 0.31 -4.44 9.78
C VAL A 295 0.54 -5.03 8.38
N VAL A 296 -0.51 -5.11 7.55
CA VAL A 296 -0.39 -5.56 6.15
C VAL A 296 0.60 -4.68 5.38
N THR A 297 0.52 -3.36 5.55
CA THR A 297 1.46 -2.40 4.95
C THR A 297 2.90 -2.63 5.41
N LEU A 298 3.13 -2.93 6.69
CA LEU A 298 4.48 -3.26 7.18
C LEU A 298 5.04 -4.54 6.55
N PHE A 299 4.19 -5.58 6.38
CA PHE A 299 4.58 -6.82 5.72
C PHE A 299 4.93 -6.57 4.24
N HIS A 300 4.14 -5.73 3.56
CA HIS A 300 4.39 -5.29 2.19
C HIS A 300 5.78 -4.65 2.06
N GLU A 301 6.06 -3.60 2.83
CA GLU A 301 7.34 -2.88 2.72
C GLU A 301 8.55 -3.75 3.09
N MET A 302 8.37 -4.67 4.04
CA MET A 302 9.43 -5.61 4.36
C MET A 302 9.66 -6.62 3.23
N GLY A 303 8.65 -6.99 2.45
CA GLY A 303 8.86 -7.87 1.30
C GLY A 303 9.77 -7.24 0.25
N HIS A 304 9.59 -5.94 -0.04
CA HIS A 304 10.56 -5.19 -0.85
C HIS A 304 11.94 -5.15 -0.19
N ALA A 305 12.01 -4.85 1.11
CA ALA A 305 13.28 -4.78 1.82
C ALA A 305 14.02 -6.11 1.77
N LEU A 306 13.33 -7.23 1.99
CA LEU A 306 13.92 -8.57 1.95
C LEU A 306 14.37 -8.95 0.53
N HIS A 307 13.63 -8.56 -0.51
CA HIS A 307 14.08 -8.77 -1.89
C HIS A 307 15.41 -8.06 -2.17
N HIS A 308 15.61 -6.87 -1.62
CA HIS A 308 16.88 -6.17 -1.70
C HIS A 308 17.97 -6.78 -0.81
N LEU A 309 17.65 -6.99 0.46
CA LEU A 309 18.60 -7.30 1.53
C LEU A 309 19.07 -8.75 1.54
N LEU A 310 18.34 -9.66 0.89
CA LEU A 310 18.68 -11.10 0.81
C LEU A 310 19.24 -11.52 -0.55
N SER A 311 19.40 -10.59 -1.49
CA SER A 311 20.02 -10.88 -2.78
C SER A 311 21.46 -11.37 -2.62
N LYS A 312 21.82 -12.40 -3.37
CA LYS A 312 23.18 -12.95 -3.40
C LYS A 312 23.94 -12.53 -4.68
N VAL A 313 23.34 -11.68 -5.50
CA VAL A 313 23.94 -11.18 -6.74
C VAL A 313 25.00 -10.13 -6.38
N SER A 314 26.23 -10.31 -6.87
CA SER A 314 27.34 -9.39 -6.60
C SER A 314 27.50 -8.28 -7.63
N GLU A 315 26.72 -8.31 -8.72
CA GLU A 315 26.72 -7.28 -9.77
C GLU A 315 25.71 -6.18 -9.43
N PRO A 316 26.15 -4.94 -9.14
CA PRO A 316 25.29 -3.91 -8.57
C PRO A 316 24.08 -3.52 -9.44
N PHE A 317 24.22 -3.58 -10.77
CA PHE A 317 23.13 -3.19 -11.67
C PHE A 317 21.96 -4.18 -11.72
N VAL A 318 22.15 -5.39 -11.20
CA VAL A 318 21.13 -6.46 -11.16
C VAL A 318 20.99 -7.10 -9.77
N SER A 319 21.53 -6.45 -8.74
CA SER A 319 21.50 -6.93 -7.36
C SER A 319 20.40 -6.28 -6.54
N GLY A 320 19.80 -7.05 -5.64
CA GLY A 320 18.62 -6.63 -4.89
C GLY A 320 17.44 -6.42 -5.83
N ILE A 321 16.77 -5.28 -5.71
CA ILE A 321 15.68 -4.90 -6.61
C ILE A 321 16.17 -4.23 -7.91
N SER A 322 17.47 -3.95 -8.04
CA SER A 322 18.02 -3.37 -9.27
C SER A 322 17.85 -4.34 -10.44
N GLY A 323 17.45 -3.80 -11.61
CA GLY A 323 17.29 -4.58 -12.83
C GLY A 323 16.07 -5.51 -12.86
N VAL A 324 15.31 -5.61 -11.76
CA VAL A 324 14.04 -6.34 -11.75
C VAL A 324 13.01 -5.58 -12.58
N ALA A 325 12.28 -6.30 -13.43
CA ALA A 325 11.18 -5.72 -14.21
C ALA A 325 10.12 -5.10 -13.27
N TRP A 326 9.70 -3.87 -13.59
CA TRP A 326 8.88 -3.07 -12.66
C TRP A 326 7.50 -3.68 -12.38
N ASP A 327 6.92 -4.43 -13.32
CA ASP A 327 5.62 -5.10 -13.17
C ASP A 327 5.62 -6.39 -12.37
N VAL A 328 6.77 -6.77 -11.83
CA VAL A 328 6.92 -7.90 -10.92
C VAL A 328 7.71 -7.54 -9.65
N VAL A 329 8.13 -6.29 -9.49
CA VAL A 329 8.85 -5.83 -8.28
C VAL A 329 7.99 -5.92 -7.01
N GLU A 330 6.66 -5.83 -7.20
CA GLU A 330 5.63 -5.94 -6.15
C GLU A 330 5.35 -7.39 -5.73
N PHE A 331 5.90 -8.39 -6.42
CA PHE A 331 5.58 -9.78 -6.10
C PHE A 331 6.06 -10.15 -4.68
N PRO A 332 7.31 -9.85 -4.27
CA PRO A 332 7.73 -10.14 -2.90
C PRO A 332 7.04 -9.35 -1.79
N SER A 333 6.65 -8.09 -2.06
CA SER A 333 5.91 -7.27 -1.09
C SER A 333 4.52 -7.86 -0.85
N GLN A 334 3.74 -8.03 -1.92
CA GLN A 334 2.37 -8.56 -1.83
C GLN A 334 2.32 -10.02 -1.36
N PHE A 335 3.36 -10.82 -1.64
CA PHE A 335 3.42 -12.19 -1.16
C PHE A 335 3.45 -12.27 0.38
N LEU A 336 4.16 -11.35 1.04
CA LEU A 336 4.21 -11.35 2.51
C LEU A 336 2.90 -10.89 3.15
N GLU A 337 2.11 -10.04 2.49
CA GLU A 337 0.83 -9.54 3.01
C GLU A 337 -0.12 -10.68 3.42
N TYR A 338 -0.15 -11.77 2.66
CA TYR A 338 -1.05 -12.90 2.96
C TYR A 338 -0.77 -13.55 4.30
N PHE A 339 0.48 -13.53 4.79
CA PHE A 339 0.84 -14.08 6.10
C PHE A 339 0.34 -13.19 7.25
N ALA A 340 0.05 -11.91 7.01
CA ALA A 340 -0.54 -11.03 8.03
C ALA A 340 -1.98 -11.44 8.41
N TYR A 341 -2.62 -12.31 7.63
CA TYR A 341 -3.92 -12.92 7.90
C TYR A 341 -3.82 -14.40 8.30
N ASP A 342 -2.62 -14.97 8.42
CA ASP A 342 -2.49 -16.33 8.93
C ASP A 342 -2.66 -16.37 10.46
N LYS A 343 -3.41 -17.36 10.95
CA LYS A 343 -3.76 -17.49 12.37
C LYS A 343 -2.54 -17.68 13.26
N GLU A 344 -1.61 -18.54 12.86
CA GLU A 344 -0.44 -18.87 13.68
C GLU A 344 0.63 -17.78 13.57
N VAL A 345 0.68 -17.04 12.46
CA VAL A 345 1.50 -15.84 12.31
C VAL A 345 0.96 -14.68 13.15
N LEU A 346 -0.36 -14.41 13.13
CA LEU A 346 -1.01 -13.39 13.95
C LEU A 346 -0.71 -13.57 15.44
N LYS A 347 -0.73 -14.80 15.95
CA LYS A 347 -0.41 -15.11 17.36
C LYS A 347 1.00 -14.69 17.79
N LEU A 348 1.94 -14.51 16.85
CA LEU A 348 3.30 -14.09 17.17
C LEU A 348 3.33 -12.63 17.66
N PHE A 349 2.44 -11.78 17.13
CA PHE A 349 2.47 -10.35 17.39
C PHE A 349 1.17 -9.74 17.93
N ALA A 350 0.01 -10.34 17.72
CA ALA A 350 -1.27 -9.81 18.15
C ALA A 350 -1.44 -10.00 19.67
N LYS A 351 -0.81 -9.11 20.46
CA LYS A 351 -0.73 -9.16 21.92
C LYS A 351 -1.18 -7.84 22.51
N HIS A 352 -2.08 -7.89 23.49
CA HIS A 352 -2.62 -6.70 24.11
C HIS A 352 -1.50 -5.92 24.83
N HIS A 353 -1.26 -4.67 24.43
CA HIS A 353 -0.09 -3.90 24.88
C HIS A 353 0.02 -3.69 26.40
N LYS A 354 -1.10 -3.71 27.14
CA LYS A 354 -1.10 -3.57 28.61
C LYS A 354 -0.99 -4.90 29.37
N THR A 355 -1.57 -5.97 28.82
CA THR A 355 -1.76 -7.23 29.56
C THR A 355 -0.85 -8.35 29.05
N GLY A 356 -0.32 -8.22 27.84
CA GLY A 356 0.47 -9.26 27.16
C GLY A 356 -0.38 -10.43 26.63
N GLU A 357 -1.69 -10.41 26.83
CA GLU A 357 -2.59 -11.47 26.37
C GLU A 357 -2.60 -11.56 24.84
N VAL A 358 -2.46 -12.77 24.31
CA VAL A 358 -2.57 -13.03 22.88
C VAL A 358 -4.02 -12.90 22.45
N LEU A 359 -4.25 -12.31 21.28
CA LEU A 359 -5.57 -12.21 20.65
C LEU A 359 -6.19 -13.60 20.53
N SER A 360 -7.43 -13.75 21.00
CA SER A 360 -8.07 -15.06 21.07
C SER A 360 -8.30 -15.65 19.68
N ASP A 361 -8.29 -16.98 19.59
CA ASP A 361 -8.58 -17.70 18.34
C ASP A 361 -9.89 -17.26 17.70
N THR A 362 -10.94 -17.03 18.51
CA THR A 362 -12.24 -16.55 18.02
C THR A 362 -12.15 -15.16 17.38
N ALA A 363 -11.37 -14.24 17.97
CA ALA A 363 -11.16 -12.92 17.40
C ALA A 363 -10.31 -12.98 16.11
N ILE A 364 -9.27 -13.81 16.09
CA ILE A 364 -8.48 -14.06 14.88
C ILE A 364 -9.37 -14.62 13.75
N ASP A 365 -10.20 -15.62 14.03
CA ASP A 365 -11.08 -16.22 13.02
C ASP A 365 -12.07 -15.20 12.44
N ARG A 366 -12.54 -14.23 13.24
CA ARG A 366 -13.37 -13.10 12.74
C ARG A 366 -12.57 -12.19 11.82
N LEU A 367 -11.36 -11.83 12.20
CA LEU A 367 -10.47 -10.96 11.40
C LEU A 367 -10.21 -11.60 10.03
N ILE A 368 -9.90 -12.90 10.02
CA ILE A 368 -9.68 -13.67 8.80
C ILE A 368 -10.94 -13.74 7.94
N LYS A 369 -12.12 -13.96 8.54
CA LYS A 369 -13.39 -13.95 7.79
C LYS A 369 -13.70 -12.60 7.15
N ALA A 370 -13.28 -11.51 7.78
CA ALA A 370 -13.47 -10.15 7.27
C ALA A 370 -12.41 -9.74 6.23
N LYS A 371 -11.37 -10.56 5.96
CA LYS A 371 -10.25 -10.19 5.07
C LYS A 371 -10.70 -9.78 3.65
N ASN A 372 -11.73 -10.47 3.14
CA ASN A 372 -12.27 -10.25 1.79
C ASN A 372 -13.48 -9.32 1.80
N PHE A 373 -13.73 -8.60 2.90
CA PHE A 373 -14.81 -7.63 2.96
C PHE A 373 -14.56 -6.52 1.93
N GLN A 374 -15.49 -6.38 0.99
CA GLN A 374 -15.45 -5.39 -0.09
C GLN A 374 -14.23 -5.51 -1.03
N SER A 375 -13.70 -6.73 -1.20
CA SER A 375 -12.56 -6.99 -2.09
C SER A 375 -12.88 -6.65 -3.55
N SER A 376 -14.13 -6.77 -3.99
CA SER A 376 -14.51 -6.44 -5.37
C SER A 376 -14.48 -4.92 -5.61
N LEU A 377 -14.98 -4.12 -4.65
CA LEU A 377 -14.87 -2.66 -4.67
C LEU A 377 -13.41 -2.21 -4.68
N ALA A 378 -12.57 -2.83 -3.86
CA ALA A 378 -11.14 -2.56 -3.84
C ALA A 378 -10.46 -2.91 -5.18
N LEU A 379 -10.80 -4.07 -5.77
CA LEU A 379 -10.31 -4.50 -7.07
C LEU A 379 -10.63 -3.49 -8.17
N VAL A 380 -11.91 -3.15 -8.36
CA VAL A 380 -12.29 -2.23 -9.45
C VAL A 380 -11.71 -0.83 -9.27
N ARG A 381 -11.47 -0.41 -8.02
CA ARG A 381 -10.78 0.86 -7.72
C ARG A 381 -9.29 0.82 -8.11
N GLN A 382 -8.58 -0.27 -7.83
CA GLN A 382 -7.18 -0.42 -8.29
C GLN A 382 -7.09 -0.50 -9.81
N VAL A 383 -8.05 -1.19 -10.45
CA VAL A 383 -8.14 -1.26 -11.91
C VAL A 383 -8.44 0.11 -12.54
N GLU A 384 -9.31 0.93 -11.92
CA GLU A 384 -9.54 2.33 -12.34
C GLU A 384 -8.23 3.12 -12.38
N PHE A 385 -7.40 3.03 -11.33
CA PHE A 385 -6.11 3.71 -11.28
C PHE A 385 -5.13 3.21 -12.34
N ALA A 386 -5.03 1.89 -12.50
CA ALA A 386 -4.12 1.27 -13.45
C ALA A 386 -4.49 1.59 -14.91
N LEU A 387 -5.79 1.52 -15.25
CA LEU A 387 -6.27 1.87 -16.59
C LEU A 387 -6.12 3.36 -16.88
N PHE A 388 -6.42 4.22 -15.91
CA PHE A 388 -6.20 5.66 -16.08
C PHE A 388 -4.73 5.97 -16.34
N ASP A 389 -3.81 5.48 -15.49
CA ASP A 389 -2.36 5.66 -15.69
C ASP A 389 -1.91 5.16 -17.06
N PHE A 390 -2.23 3.91 -17.40
CA PHE A 390 -1.72 3.32 -18.63
C PHE A 390 -2.24 4.06 -19.87
N LYS A 391 -3.55 4.30 -19.95
CA LYS A 391 -4.19 5.03 -21.08
C LYS A 391 -3.75 6.50 -21.17
N LEU A 392 -3.34 7.11 -20.05
CA LEU A 392 -2.82 8.48 -20.03
C LEU A 392 -1.51 8.62 -20.82
N TYR A 393 -0.73 7.55 -20.90
CA TYR A 393 0.59 7.54 -21.55
C TYR A 393 0.62 6.90 -22.95
N GLN A 394 -0.53 6.42 -23.46
CA GLN A 394 -0.66 5.88 -24.82
C GLN A 394 -0.80 6.98 -25.90
N LYS A 395 -1.21 8.20 -25.50
CA LYS A 395 -1.29 9.37 -26.39
C LYS A 395 -1.04 10.66 -25.60
N LEU A 396 -0.77 11.75 -26.30
CA LEU A 396 -0.59 13.05 -25.67
C LEU A 396 -1.95 13.69 -25.32
N TYR A 397 -2.11 14.07 -24.06
CA TYR A 397 -3.20 14.92 -23.57
C TYR A 397 -2.62 16.30 -23.26
N GLU A 398 -3.21 17.37 -23.79
CA GLU A 398 -2.62 18.71 -23.76
C GLU A 398 -3.19 19.60 -22.65
N THR A 399 -4.40 19.30 -22.17
CA THR A 399 -5.11 20.12 -21.18
C THR A 399 -5.56 19.31 -19.96
N GLN A 400 -5.83 20.02 -18.86
CA GLN A 400 -6.41 19.44 -17.65
C GLN A 400 -7.78 18.80 -17.92
N ASP A 401 -8.57 19.40 -18.83
CA ASP A 401 -9.89 18.88 -19.18
C ASP A 401 -9.80 17.56 -19.96
N ASP A 402 -8.78 17.40 -20.80
CA ASP A 402 -8.54 16.13 -21.50
C ASP A 402 -8.15 15.01 -20.52
N VAL A 403 -7.30 15.31 -19.53
CA VAL A 403 -6.93 14.37 -18.46
C VAL A 403 -8.15 14.02 -17.60
N GLN A 404 -8.97 15.01 -17.26
CA GLN A 404 -10.22 14.78 -16.52
C GLN A 404 -11.20 13.91 -17.31
N LYS A 405 -11.34 14.17 -18.62
CA LYS A 405 -12.20 13.40 -19.50
C LYS A 405 -11.76 11.93 -19.57
N LEU A 406 -10.46 11.66 -19.69
CA LEU A 406 -9.94 10.29 -19.66
C LEU A 406 -10.32 9.55 -18.37
N ILE A 407 -10.14 10.21 -17.22
CA ILE A 407 -10.52 9.64 -15.91
C ILE A 407 -12.00 9.26 -15.91
N ASP A 408 -12.86 10.15 -16.40
CA ASP A 408 -14.30 9.96 -16.38
C ASP A 408 -14.71 8.82 -17.33
N GLU A 409 -14.08 8.71 -18.52
CA GLU A 409 -14.24 7.59 -19.46
C GLU A 409 -13.83 6.25 -18.83
N VAL A 410 -12.67 6.19 -18.17
CA VAL A 410 -12.22 4.98 -17.45
C VAL A 410 -13.19 4.61 -16.33
N ARG A 411 -13.69 5.59 -15.57
CA ARG A 411 -14.69 5.37 -14.53
C ARG A 411 -16.01 4.84 -15.09
N ASP A 412 -16.46 5.31 -16.25
CA ASP A 412 -17.66 4.79 -16.91
C ASP A 412 -17.49 3.32 -17.30
N GLN A 413 -16.28 2.95 -17.70
CA GLN A 413 -15.93 1.58 -18.05
C GLN A 413 -15.91 0.65 -16.82
N VAL A 414 -15.21 0.99 -15.74
CA VAL A 414 -14.88 0.00 -14.68
C VAL A 414 -15.47 0.31 -13.30
N SER A 415 -15.72 1.57 -12.97
CA SER A 415 -16.10 1.96 -11.61
C SER A 415 -17.60 1.81 -11.36
N VAL A 416 -17.97 1.41 -10.14
CA VAL A 416 -19.37 1.41 -9.66
C VAL A 416 -19.68 2.63 -8.79
N ILE A 417 -18.65 3.42 -8.46
CA ILE A 417 -18.75 4.64 -7.65
C ILE A 417 -18.42 5.85 -8.55
N LYS A 418 -19.25 6.89 -8.48
CA LYS A 418 -19.01 8.15 -9.18
C LYS A 418 -18.68 9.25 -8.17
N PRO A 419 -17.41 9.71 -8.11
CA PRO A 419 -17.05 10.75 -7.17
C PRO A 419 -17.68 12.09 -7.52
N PRO A 420 -17.81 13.01 -6.54
CA PRO A 420 -18.28 14.36 -6.79
C PRO A 420 -17.43 15.08 -7.84
N LYS A 421 -18.04 15.99 -8.63
CA LYS A 421 -17.38 16.71 -9.74
C LYS A 421 -16.13 17.51 -9.33
N TYR A 422 -16.06 17.92 -8.06
CA TYR A 422 -14.89 18.62 -7.52
C TYR A 422 -13.68 17.71 -7.30
N ASN A 423 -13.83 16.38 -7.38
CA ASN A 423 -12.72 15.44 -7.21
C ASN A 423 -11.63 15.69 -8.26
N LYS A 424 -10.40 15.90 -7.79
CA LYS A 424 -9.18 16.09 -8.59
C LYS A 424 -8.08 15.14 -8.13
N PHE A 425 -8.40 13.85 -7.97
CA PHE A 425 -7.46 12.87 -7.41
C PHE A 425 -6.14 12.79 -8.18
N GLN A 426 -6.15 13.05 -9.51
CA GLN A 426 -4.97 13.03 -10.36
C GLN A 426 -3.89 14.02 -9.89
N ASN A 427 -4.30 15.14 -9.28
CA ASN A 427 -3.38 16.14 -8.74
C ASN A 427 -2.57 15.62 -7.54
N GLY A 428 -3.05 14.57 -6.88
CA GLY A 428 -2.39 13.89 -5.77
C GLY A 428 -1.85 12.50 -6.12
N PHE A 429 -1.89 12.07 -7.39
CA PHE A 429 -1.50 10.71 -7.78
C PHE A 429 0.02 10.54 -7.89
N ALA A 430 0.69 10.61 -6.74
CA ALA A 430 2.14 10.64 -6.62
C ALA A 430 2.87 9.46 -7.25
N HIS A 431 2.25 8.27 -7.31
CA HIS A 431 2.82 7.06 -7.90
C HIS A 431 3.30 7.28 -9.34
N ILE A 432 2.52 8.01 -10.15
CA ILE A 432 2.75 8.12 -11.60
C ILE A 432 3.35 9.46 -12.02
N PHE A 433 3.33 10.48 -11.17
CA PHE A 433 3.88 11.81 -11.48
C PHE A 433 5.14 12.17 -10.68
N SER A 434 5.34 11.57 -9.50
CA SER A 434 6.51 11.78 -8.64
C SER A 434 7.11 10.48 -8.09
N GLY A 435 6.73 9.34 -8.67
CA GLY A 435 7.17 7.99 -8.33
C GLY A 435 7.55 7.20 -9.58
N GLY A 436 7.82 5.90 -9.40
CA GLY A 436 8.30 5.02 -10.48
C GLY A 436 7.22 4.39 -11.38
N TYR A 437 5.93 4.64 -11.13
CA TYR A 437 4.83 3.86 -11.71
C TYR A 437 4.17 4.49 -12.94
N SER A 438 4.82 5.44 -13.61
CA SER A 438 4.26 6.05 -14.82
C SER A 438 4.11 5.03 -15.96
N ALA A 439 2.90 4.82 -16.46
CA ALA A 439 2.58 3.71 -17.36
C ALA A 439 3.06 2.37 -16.78
N GLY A 440 2.74 2.17 -15.51
CA GLY A 440 3.27 1.12 -14.66
C GLY A 440 2.46 0.91 -13.39
N TYR A 441 1.37 1.62 -13.15
CA TYR A 441 0.56 1.37 -11.96
C TYR A 441 -0.15 0.00 -12.02
N TYR A 442 -0.33 -0.56 -13.22
CA TYR A 442 -0.81 -1.94 -13.42
C TYR A 442 0.10 -2.99 -12.76
N SER A 443 1.38 -2.64 -12.50
CA SER A 443 2.37 -3.49 -11.84
C SER A 443 1.89 -4.05 -10.50
N TYR A 444 1.09 -3.30 -9.74
CA TYR A 444 0.49 -3.80 -8.50
C TYR A 444 -0.39 -5.03 -8.76
N LYS A 445 -1.38 -4.94 -9.66
CA LYS A 445 -2.28 -6.08 -9.93
C LYS A 445 -1.57 -7.20 -10.70
N TRP A 446 -0.62 -6.85 -11.58
CA TRP A 446 0.15 -7.84 -12.33
C TRP A 446 0.98 -8.74 -11.41
N ALA A 447 1.72 -8.13 -10.49
CA ALA A 447 2.49 -8.85 -9.48
C ALA A 447 1.60 -9.57 -8.45
N GLU A 448 0.41 -9.05 -8.16
CA GLU A 448 -0.53 -9.67 -7.22
C GLU A 448 -1.02 -11.03 -7.72
N VAL A 449 -1.08 -11.22 -9.04
CA VAL A 449 -1.34 -12.53 -9.63
C VAL A 449 -0.21 -13.51 -9.26
N LEU A 450 1.05 -13.09 -9.34
CA LEU A 450 2.19 -13.92 -8.93
C LEU A 450 2.16 -14.17 -7.42
N SER A 451 1.87 -13.16 -6.61
CA SER A 451 1.86 -13.28 -5.15
C SER A 451 0.77 -14.24 -4.66
N ALA A 452 -0.46 -14.06 -5.11
CA ALA A 452 -1.59 -14.93 -4.76
C ALA A 452 -1.31 -16.37 -5.14
N ASP A 453 -0.81 -16.57 -6.36
CA ASP A 453 -0.55 -17.88 -6.92
C ASP A 453 0.59 -18.62 -6.20
N ALA A 454 1.68 -17.92 -5.87
CA ALA A 454 2.76 -18.48 -5.05
C ALA A 454 2.31 -18.78 -3.62
N PHE A 455 1.41 -17.98 -3.05
CA PHE A 455 0.92 -18.19 -1.69
C PHE A 455 0.07 -19.47 -1.55
N TYR A 456 -0.62 -19.92 -2.61
CA TYR A 456 -1.30 -21.22 -2.59
C TYR A 456 -0.36 -22.39 -2.28
N LEU A 457 0.92 -22.32 -2.65
CA LEU A 457 1.90 -23.36 -2.28
C LEU A 457 2.05 -23.52 -0.76
N PHE A 458 1.88 -22.43 0.00
CA PHE A 458 1.91 -22.44 1.46
C PHE A 458 0.58 -22.86 2.06
N LEU A 459 -0.54 -22.43 1.48
CA LEU A 459 -1.89 -22.86 1.90
C LEU A 459 -2.08 -24.37 1.76
N ASP A 460 -1.57 -24.97 0.68
CA ASP A 460 -1.71 -26.40 0.39
C ASP A 460 -0.79 -27.29 1.26
N THR A 461 0.16 -26.69 1.99
CA THR A 461 1.13 -27.42 2.81
C THR A 461 1.10 -26.98 4.27
N ASN A 462 1.80 -25.90 4.59
CA ASN A 462 1.88 -25.25 5.89
C ASN A 462 2.51 -23.87 5.70
N VAL A 463 1.97 -22.83 6.33
CA VAL A 463 2.54 -21.47 6.31
C VAL A 463 3.96 -21.39 6.89
N PHE A 464 4.34 -22.33 7.77
CA PHE A 464 5.72 -22.47 8.28
C PHE A 464 6.53 -23.54 7.54
N ASN A 465 6.16 -23.90 6.30
CA ASN A 465 6.95 -24.80 5.47
C ASN A 465 8.32 -24.20 5.15
N LYS A 466 9.33 -24.56 5.97
CA LYS A 466 10.67 -24.01 5.92
C LYS A 466 11.40 -24.32 4.61
N ASP A 467 11.23 -25.53 4.08
CA ASP A 467 11.90 -25.91 2.83
C ASP A 467 11.37 -25.10 1.64
N LEU A 468 10.04 -24.91 1.57
CA LEU A 468 9.41 -24.07 0.56
C LEU A 468 9.81 -22.59 0.74
N ALA A 469 9.84 -22.09 1.97
CA ALA A 469 10.28 -20.72 2.26
C ALA A 469 11.74 -20.49 1.88
N LEU A 470 12.65 -21.43 2.17
CA LEU A 470 14.05 -21.34 1.74
C LEU A 470 14.18 -21.44 0.21
N LYS A 471 13.35 -22.25 -0.47
CA LYS A 471 13.28 -22.27 -1.93
C LYS A 471 12.86 -20.90 -2.47
N TYR A 472 11.80 -20.31 -1.94
CA TYR A 472 11.34 -18.96 -2.29
C TYR A 472 12.44 -17.91 -2.06
N LYS A 473 13.07 -17.91 -0.88
CA LYS A 473 14.18 -17.01 -0.53
C LYS A 473 15.32 -17.11 -1.54
N ASN A 474 15.76 -18.32 -1.88
CA ASN A 474 16.91 -18.52 -2.76
C ASN A 474 16.61 -18.20 -4.23
N LEU A 475 15.39 -18.48 -4.71
CA LEU A 475 15.00 -18.26 -6.10
C LEU A 475 14.51 -16.83 -6.33
N ILE A 476 13.53 -16.37 -5.56
CA ILE A 476 12.88 -15.08 -5.78
C ILE A 476 13.72 -13.96 -5.17
N LEU A 477 14.06 -14.04 -3.88
CA LEU A 477 14.78 -12.96 -3.20
C LEU A 477 16.28 -12.95 -3.52
N GLY A 478 16.86 -14.13 -3.78
CA GLY A 478 18.30 -14.32 -3.95
C GLY A 478 18.86 -13.89 -5.30
N LYS A 479 18.02 -13.76 -6.33
CA LYS A 479 18.44 -13.61 -7.74
C LYS A 479 18.34 -12.20 -8.30
N GLY A 480 17.68 -11.28 -7.60
CA GLY A 480 17.50 -9.89 -8.06
C GLY A 480 17.10 -9.79 -9.53
N GLY A 481 17.65 -8.82 -10.26
CA GLY A 481 17.44 -8.64 -11.70
C GLY A 481 18.29 -9.53 -12.61
N SER A 482 18.97 -10.55 -12.08
CA SER A 482 19.89 -11.38 -12.88
C SER A 482 19.19 -12.44 -13.73
N VAL A 483 17.93 -12.73 -13.44
CA VAL A 483 17.08 -13.69 -14.15
C VAL A 483 15.66 -13.13 -14.21
N ASP A 484 14.98 -13.28 -15.34
CA ASP A 484 13.60 -12.85 -15.50
C ASP A 484 12.67 -13.54 -14.50
N MET A 485 11.76 -12.77 -13.89
CA MET A 485 10.90 -13.27 -12.81
C MET A 485 9.94 -14.37 -13.27
N ASP A 486 9.55 -14.40 -14.54
CA ASP A 486 8.69 -15.45 -15.10
C ASP A 486 9.37 -16.84 -15.05
N LYS A 487 10.67 -16.89 -15.33
CA LYS A 487 11.50 -18.11 -15.21
C LYS A 487 11.65 -18.52 -13.75
N LEU A 488 11.95 -17.56 -12.87
CA LEU A 488 12.09 -17.82 -11.43
C LEU A 488 10.77 -18.32 -10.82
N PHE A 489 9.65 -17.72 -11.23
CA PHE A 489 8.31 -18.15 -10.84
C PHE A 489 8.01 -19.56 -11.33
N TYR A 490 8.29 -19.86 -12.60
CA TYR A 490 8.11 -21.20 -13.15
C TYR A 490 8.96 -22.24 -12.42
N GLU A 491 10.22 -21.93 -12.08
CA GLU A 491 11.07 -22.83 -11.29
C GLU A 491 10.54 -23.05 -9.86
N LEU A 492 9.93 -22.01 -9.27
CA LEU A 492 9.30 -22.10 -7.96
C LEU A 492 8.06 -23.01 -7.99
N THR A 493 7.15 -22.77 -8.94
CA THR A 493 5.77 -23.31 -8.94
C THR A 493 5.53 -24.46 -9.93
N ASN A 494 6.44 -24.69 -10.88
CA ASN A 494 6.30 -25.56 -12.05
C ASN A 494 5.14 -25.21 -13.00
N ARG A 495 4.66 -23.96 -12.99
CA ARG A 495 3.58 -23.47 -13.86
C ARG A 495 3.63 -21.96 -14.05
N ASN A 496 2.84 -21.46 -14.99
CA ASN A 496 2.62 -20.02 -15.15
C ASN A 496 1.63 -19.51 -14.08
N PRO A 497 1.72 -18.23 -13.70
CA PRO A 497 0.78 -17.63 -12.75
C PRO A 497 -0.64 -17.56 -13.33
N SER A 498 -1.67 -17.68 -12.48
CA SER A 498 -3.08 -17.67 -12.89
C SER A 498 -3.84 -16.52 -12.25
N VAL A 499 -4.55 -15.73 -13.07
CA VAL A 499 -5.47 -14.66 -12.60
C VAL A 499 -6.53 -15.20 -11.65
N ASP A 500 -6.98 -16.45 -11.87
CA ASP A 500 -7.99 -17.06 -11.02
C ASP A 500 -7.47 -17.29 -9.59
N SER A 501 -6.16 -17.45 -9.38
CA SER A 501 -5.57 -17.55 -8.04
C SER A 501 -5.82 -16.27 -7.24
N LEU A 502 -5.58 -15.10 -7.85
CA LEU A 502 -5.88 -13.80 -7.24
C LEU A 502 -7.36 -13.65 -6.90
N LEU A 503 -8.23 -13.96 -7.86
CA LEU A 503 -9.67 -13.76 -7.67
C LEU A 503 -10.27 -14.73 -6.64
N LYS A 504 -9.73 -15.95 -6.52
CA LYS A 504 -10.15 -16.91 -5.49
C LYS A 504 -9.67 -16.50 -4.11
N ILE A 505 -8.41 -16.06 -3.97
CA ILE A 505 -7.90 -15.67 -2.64
C ILE A 505 -8.65 -14.44 -2.10
N ASP A 506 -9.04 -13.52 -2.98
CA ASP A 506 -9.86 -12.35 -2.69
C ASP A 506 -11.36 -12.67 -2.54
N GLY A 507 -11.78 -13.92 -2.77
CA GLY A 507 -13.17 -14.36 -2.63
C GLY A 507 -14.14 -13.79 -3.68
N ILE A 508 -13.61 -13.32 -4.82
CA ILE A 508 -14.38 -12.76 -5.93
C ILE A 508 -14.96 -13.87 -6.81
N ILE A 509 -14.21 -14.96 -6.97
CA ILE A 509 -14.68 -16.20 -7.62
C ILE A 509 -14.47 -17.40 -6.68
N SER A 510 -15.19 -18.49 -6.95
CA SER A 510 -15.13 -19.75 -6.19
C SER A 510 -13.98 -20.66 -6.61
#